data_AF-X1BNF1-F1
#
_entry.id   AF-X1BNF1-F1
#
_cell.length_a   1.000
_cell.length_b   1.000
_cell.length_c   1.000
_cell.angle_alpha   90.00
_cell.angle_beta   90.00
_cell.angle_gamma   90.00
#
_symmetry.space_group_name_H-M   'P 1'
#
loop_
_entity.id
_entity.type
_entity.pdbx_description
1 polymer ?
#
loop_
_entity_poly.entity_id
_entity_poly.type
_entity_poly.pdbx_seq_one_letter_code
_entity_poly.pdbx_strand_id
1 'polypeptide(L)'
;NREWLDFQSEHGLSDEVLELARAPGYPLKLMAEKLAVPEFADFEIEGAIKQIHEDWHSRLDQRRSESELNPKTKKKQKPKSVKHDPKWAKAKELCQLNADDVRKAKELGFKPKSLMKNIPSPKQSWKQPVKYWIRDLYEDRFHL
;
A
#
# COMPACT_ATOMS: atom_id res chain seq x y z
N ASN A 1 -19.55 -11.08 0.14
CA ASN A 1 -20.45 -10.90 1.31
C ASN A 1 -21.48 -12.01 1.47
N ARG A 2 -21.88 -12.75 0.42
CA ARG A 2 -22.82 -13.87 0.57
C ARG A 2 -22.35 -14.94 1.55
N GLU A 3 -21.06 -15.28 1.52
CA GLU A 3 -20.45 -16.25 2.43
C GLU A 3 -20.62 -15.91 3.93
N TRP A 4 -20.59 -14.63 4.29
CA TRP A 4 -20.81 -14.18 5.67
C TRP A 4 -22.28 -14.31 6.09
N LEU A 5 -23.22 -14.16 5.15
CA LEU A 5 -24.66 -14.34 5.39
C LEU A 5 -25.02 -15.83 5.49
N ASP A 6 -24.35 -16.66 4.68
CA ASP A 6 -24.48 -18.12 4.76
C ASP A 6 -23.94 -18.60 6.12
N PHE A 7 -22.78 -18.10 6.54
CA PHE A 7 -22.20 -18.38 7.88
C PHE A 7 -23.10 -17.89 9.03
N GLN A 8 -23.68 -16.69 8.89
CA GLN A 8 -24.64 -16.16 9.86
C GLN A 8 -25.87 -17.06 9.99
N SER A 9 -26.39 -17.55 8.86
CA SER A 9 -27.58 -18.42 8.83
C SER A 9 -27.27 -19.83 9.36
N GLU A 10 -26.09 -20.37 9.05
CA GLU A 10 -25.64 -21.71 9.48
C GLU A 10 -25.48 -21.79 11.00
N HIS A 11 -24.98 -20.72 11.62
CA HIS A 11 -24.74 -20.68 13.07
C HIS A 11 -25.79 -19.88 13.86
N GLY A 12 -26.83 -19.37 13.19
CA GLY A 12 -27.90 -18.60 13.83
C GLY A 12 -27.44 -17.30 14.48
N LEU A 13 -26.38 -16.66 13.96
CA LEU A 13 -25.74 -15.50 14.59
C LEU A 13 -26.59 -14.24 14.43
N SER A 14 -26.65 -13.43 15.48
CA SER A 14 -27.22 -12.09 15.39
C SER A 14 -26.37 -11.17 14.47
N ASP A 15 -27.02 -10.13 13.91
CA ASP A 15 -26.31 -9.11 13.11
C ASP A 15 -25.18 -8.45 13.91
N GLU A 16 -25.40 -8.23 15.21
CA GLU A 16 -24.40 -7.65 16.12
C GLU A 16 -23.15 -8.54 16.21
N VAL A 17 -23.33 -9.85 16.38
CA VAL A 17 -22.21 -10.81 16.44
C VAL A 17 -21.48 -10.89 15.10
N LEU A 18 -22.21 -10.81 13.98
CA LEU A 18 -21.61 -10.77 12.65
C LEU A 18 -20.76 -9.51 12.44
N GLU A 19 -21.18 -8.36 12.97
CA GLU A 19 -20.38 -7.13 12.93
C GLU A 19 -19.10 -7.26 13.75
N LEU A 20 -19.16 -7.84 14.95
CA LEU A 20 -17.99 -8.09 15.80
C LEU A 20 -16.96 -8.99 15.11
N ALA A 21 -17.42 -10.04 14.41
CA ALA A 21 -16.55 -10.92 13.63
C ALA A 21 -15.83 -10.21 12.47
N ARG A 22 -16.43 -9.13 11.94
CA ARG A 22 -15.91 -8.37 10.79
C ARG A 22 -15.08 -7.16 11.19
N ALA A 23 -15.28 -6.61 12.39
CA ALA A 23 -14.53 -5.48 12.94
C ALA A 23 -12.99 -5.60 12.83
N PRO A 24 -12.35 -6.76 13.12
CA PRO A 24 -10.90 -6.90 12.94
C PRO A 24 -10.44 -6.97 11.48
N GLY A 25 -11.37 -7.05 10.51
CA GLY A 25 -11.09 -7.14 9.09
C GLY A 25 -10.62 -8.51 8.61
N TYR A 26 -10.86 -9.57 9.39
CA TYR A 26 -10.49 -10.93 9.02
C TYR A 26 -11.38 -11.47 7.88
N PRO A 27 -10.83 -12.20 6.90
CA PRO A 27 -11.65 -12.96 5.96
C PRO A 27 -12.33 -14.13 6.70
N LEU A 28 -13.51 -14.54 6.23
CA LEU A 28 -14.32 -15.58 6.88
C LEU A 28 -13.51 -16.86 7.17
N LYS A 29 -12.68 -17.31 6.22
CA LYS A 29 -11.81 -18.47 6.40
C LYS A 29 -10.89 -18.36 7.63
N LEU A 30 -10.31 -17.17 7.85
CA LEU A 30 -9.44 -16.93 9.00
C LEU A 30 -10.25 -16.85 10.30
N MET A 31 -11.48 -16.34 10.23
CA MET A 31 -12.38 -16.34 11.39
C MET A 31 -12.79 -17.78 11.75
N ALA A 32 -13.16 -18.60 10.77
CA ALA A 32 -13.48 -20.01 10.97
C ALA A 32 -12.29 -20.81 11.53
N GLU A 33 -11.07 -20.54 11.06
CA GLU A 33 -9.85 -21.15 11.63
C GLU A 33 -9.63 -20.77 13.10
N LYS A 34 -9.92 -19.52 13.47
CA LYS A 34 -9.84 -19.05 14.87
C LYS A 34 -10.90 -19.69 15.75
N LEU A 35 -12.11 -19.89 15.22
CA LEU A 35 -13.19 -20.56 15.93
C LEU A 35 -12.94 -22.07 16.08
N ALA A 36 -12.14 -22.67 15.19
CA ALA A 36 -11.75 -24.07 15.26
C ALA A 36 -10.60 -24.37 16.25
N VAL A 37 -10.08 -23.37 16.96
CA VAL A 37 -9.03 -23.58 17.97
C VAL A 37 -9.64 -24.32 19.18
N PRO A 38 -8.98 -25.35 19.73
CA PRO A 38 -9.50 -26.14 20.87
C PRO A 38 -9.86 -25.30 22.10
N GLU A 39 -9.22 -24.15 22.28
CA GLU A 39 -9.50 -23.16 23.33
C GLU A 39 -10.94 -22.61 23.28
N PHE A 40 -11.55 -22.59 22.09
CA PHE A 40 -12.92 -22.13 21.88
C PHE A 40 -13.91 -23.25 21.58
N ALA A 41 -13.46 -24.52 21.60
CA ALA A 41 -14.30 -25.67 21.25
C ALA A 41 -15.43 -25.94 22.26
N ASP A 42 -15.28 -25.46 23.49
CA ASP A 42 -16.28 -25.59 24.55
C ASP A 42 -17.28 -24.41 24.58
N PHE A 43 -17.08 -23.39 23.75
CA PHE A 43 -17.92 -22.20 23.71
C PHE A 43 -18.90 -22.25 22.54
N GLU A 44 -20.10 -21.69 22.74
CA GLU A 44 -20.97 -21.36 21.61
C GLU A 44 -20.25 -20.39 20.66
N ILE A 45 -20.49 -20.54 19.35
CA ILE A 45 -19.79 -19.77 18.32
C ILE A 45 -19.90 -18.26 18.56
N GLU A 46 -21.03 -17.78 19.07
CA GLU A 46 -21.20 -16.36 19.45
C GLU A 46 -20.23 -15.92 20.55
N GLY A 47 -20.04 -16.75 21.58
CA GLY A 47 -19.11 -16.49 22.68
C GLY A 47 -17.67 -16.46 22.21
N ALA A 48 -17.31 -17.40 21.33
CA ALA A 48 -15.98 -17.43 20.71
C ALA A 48 -15.71 -16.19 19.85
N ILE A 49 -16.71 -15.71 19.08
CA ILE A 49 -16.59 -14.47 18.28
C ILE A 49 -16.36 -13.25 19.19
N LYS A 50 -17.10 -13.14 20.30
CA LYS A 50 -16.94 -12.04 21.27
C LYS A 50 -15.55 -12.06 21.90
N GLN A 51 -15.08 -13.23 22.34
CA GLN A 51 -13.73 -13.37 22.91
C GLN A 51 -12.64 -13.00 21.91
N ILE A 52 -12.74 -13.46 20.65
CA ILE A 52 -11.79 -13.09 19.58
C ILE A 52 -11.75 -11.57 19.36
N HIS A 53 -12.91 -10.91 19.45
CA HIS A 53 -13.03 -9.47 19.32
C HIS A 53 -12.37 -8.71 20.50
N GLU A 54 -12.59 -9.16 21.72
CA GLU A 54 -11.96 -8.59 22.92
C GLU A 54 -10.43 -8.78 22.92
N ASP A 55 -9.97 -9.96 22.51
CA ASP A 55 -8.56 -10.26 22.29
C ASP A 55 -7.92 -9.30 21.28
N TRP A 56 -8.64 -9.01 20.20
CA TRP A 56 -8.21 -8.05 19.20
C TRP A 56 -8.11 -6.64 19.78
N HIS A 57 -9.11 -6.18 20.54
CA HIS A 57 -9.07 -4.90 21.24
C HIS A 57 -7.90 -4.80 22.21
N SER A 58 -7.67 -5.83 23.02
CA SER A 58 -6.58 -5.89 24.00
C SER A 58 -5.21 -5.79 23.31
N ARG A 59 -5.02 -6.50 22.19
CA ARG A 59 -3.77 -6.43 21.39
C ARG A 59 -3.59 -5.08 20.71
N LEU A 60 -4.67 -4.41 20.32
CA LEU A 60 -4.60 -3.04 19.79
C LEU A 60 -4.20 -2.05 20.87
N ASP A 61 -4.79 -2.15 22.06
CA ASP A 61 -4.48 -1.27 23.18
C ASP A 61 -3.04 -1.47 23.66
N GLN A 62 -2.58 -2.72 23.79
CA GLN A 62 -1.19 -3.03 24.10
C GLN A 62 -0.23 -2.39 23.07
N ARG A 63 -0.53 -2.49 21.77
CA ARG A 63 0.29 -1.85 20.73
C ARG A 63 0.29 -0.33 20.84
N ARG A 64 -0.85 0.27 21.22
CA ARG A 64 -0.97 1.71 21.46
C ARG A 64 -0.09 2.12 22.64
N SER A 65 -0.21 1.45 23.78
CA SER A 65 0.60 1.72 24.97
C SER A 65 2.10 1.49 24.74
N GLU A 66 2.48 0.41 24.05
CA GLU A 66 3.88 0.17 23.65
C GLU A 66 4.43 1.28 22.74
N SER A 67 3.59 1.85 21.86
CA SER A 67 3.98 2.96 20.98
C SER A 67 4.11 4.30 21.72
N GLU A 68 3.38 4.49 22.82
CA GLU A 68 3.49 5.66 23.69
C GLU A 68 4.76 5.61 24.54
N LEU A 69 5.15 4.42 25.00
CA LEU A 69 6.36 4.22 25.81
C LEU A 69 7.65 4.12 24.97
N ASN A 70 7.55 3.80 23.68
CA ASN A 70 8.71 3.73 22.79
C ASN A 70 8.45 4.45 21.44
N PRO A 71 8.78 5.76 21.33
CA PRO A 71 8.57 6.51 20.09
C PRO A 71 9.42 6.02 18.90
N LYS A 72 10.38 5.10 19.12
CA LYS A 72 11.26 4.54 18.07
C LYS A 72 10.67 3.31 17.35
N THR A 73 9.54 2.76 17.79
CA THR A 73 8.86 1.63 17.13
C THR A 73 7.63 2.06 16.33
N LYS A 74 7.56 3.33 15.88
CA LYS A 74 6.73 3.69 14.73
C LYS A 74 7.08 2.72 13.61
N LYS A 75 6.26 1.68 13.42
CA LYS A 75 6.35 0.76 12.29
C LYS A 75 6.43 1.66 11.06
N LYS A 76 7.61 1.70 10.43
CA LYS A 76 7.77 2.27 9.09
C LYS A 76 6.61 1.70 8.30
N GLN A 77 5.68 2.57 7.91
CA GLN A 77 4.73 2.23 6.87
C GLN A 77 5.60 1.60 5.79
N LYS A 78 5.34 0.32 5.44
CA LYS A 78 6.06 -0.35 4.35
C LYS A 78 6.10 0.69 3.24
N PRO A 79 7.28 1.12 2.75
CA PRO A 79 7.31 2.04 1.63
C PRO A 79 6.44 1.36 0.58
N LYS A 80 5.34 2.01 0.19
CA LYS A 80 4.52 1.56 -0.94
C LYS A 80 5.55 1.21 -1.99
N SER A 81 5.70 -0.08 -2.31
CA SER A 81 6.74 -0.54 -3.22
C SER A 81 6.74 0.44 -4.37
N VAL A 82 7.83 1.20 -4.56
CA VAL A 82 7.91 2.14 -5.66
C VAL A 82 7.68 1.25 -6.86
N LYS A 83 6.44 1.27 -7.39
CA LYS A 83 6.03 0.35 -8.43
C LYS A 83 7.05 0.59 -9.52
N HIS A 84 7.88 -0.41 -9.79
CA HIS A 84 8.92 -0.31 -10.81
C HIS A 84 8.15 -0.16 -12.11
N ASP A 85 7.89 1.09 -12.52
CA ASP A 85 7.18 1.36 -13.75
C ASP A 85 8.17 1.04 -14.87
N PRO A 86 7.97 -0.07 -15.61
CA PRO A 86 8.93 -0.50 -16.62
C PRO A 86 9.15 0.57 -17.69
N LYS A 87 8.18 1.49 -17.89
CA LYS A 87 8.32 2.60 -18.84
C LYS A 87 9.28 3.66 -18.32
N TRP A 88 9.26 3.96 -17.03
CA TRP A 88 10.22 4.89 -16.42
C TRP A 88 11.62 4.30 -16.38
N ALA A 89 11.76 3.00 -16.13
CA ALA A 89 13.06 2.32 -16.19
C ALA A 89 13.66 2.40 -17.60
N LYS A 90 12.88 2.08 -18.63
CA LYS A 90 13.32 2.17 -20.03
C LYS A 90 13.65 3.61 -20.44
N ALA A 91 12.85 4.60 -20.04
CA ALA A 91 13.13 6.00 -20.33
C ALA A 91 14.41 6.48 -19.61
N LYS A 92 14.65 6.03 -18.37
CA LYS A 92 15.87 6.37 -17.64
C LYS A 92 17.12 5.87 -18.36
N GLU A 93 17.09 4.64 -18.85
CA GLU A 93 18.18 4.03 -19.60
C GLU A 93 18.41 4.73 -20.94
N LEU A 94 17.36 4.88 -21.76
CA LEU A 94 17.48 5.47 -23.10
C LEU A 94 17.84 6.96 -23.08
N CYS A 95 17.31 7.72 -22.12
CA CYS A 95 17.57 9.16 -21.99
C CYS A 95 18.74 9.48 -21.04
N GLN A 96 19.46 8.46 -20.55
CA GLN A 96 20.61 8.58 -19.63
C GLN A 96 20.31 9.46 -18.39
N LEU A 97 19.13 9.28 -17.79
CA LEU A 97 18.67 10.08 -16.66
C LEU A 97 19.14 9.47 -15.33
N ASN A 98 19.52 10.31 -14.36
CA ASN A 98 19.73 9.86 -12.99
C ASN A 98 18.41 9.91 -12.18
N ALA A 99 18.46 9.57 -10.88
CA ALA A 99 17.26 9.60 -10.04
C ALA A 99 16.67 11.01 -9.88
N ASP A 100 17.52 12.03 -9.78
CA ASP A 100 17.10 13.44 -9.69
C ASP A 100 16.47 13.93 -11.00
N ASP A 101 17.05 13.60 -12.15
CA ASP A 101 16.51 13.98 -13.45
C ASP A 101 15.12 13.34 -13.66
N VAL A 102 14.91 12.10 -13.21
CA VAL A 102 13.59 11.46 -13.22
C VAL A 102 12.60 12.15 -12.29
N ARG A 103 13.05 12.60 -11.10
CA ARG A 103 12.21 13.37 -10.16
C ARG A 103 11.81 14.71 -10.78
N LYS A 104 12.77 15.49 -11.29
CA LYS A 104 12.53 16.76 -11.99
C LYS A 104 11.57 16.58 -13.17
N ALA A 105 11.77 15.53 -13.98
CA ALA A 105 10.89 15.24 -15.10
C ALA A 105 9.43 14.96 -14.66
N LYS A 106 9.24 14.25 -13.54
CA LYS A 106 7.90 14.00 -12.99
C LYS A 106 7.25 15.28 -12.46
N GLU A 107 8.01 16.12 -11.77
CA GLU A 107 7.55 17.41 -11.26
C GLU A 107 7.17 18.38 -12.40
N LEU A 108 7.88 18.31 -13.52
CA LEU A 108 7.55 19.01 -14.77
C LEU A 108 6.35 18.40 -15.53
N GLY A 109 5.81 17.26 -15.08
CA GLY A 109 4.67 16.59 -15.72
C GLY A 109 5.02 15.75 -16.95
N PHE A 110 6.30 15.41 -17.17
CA PHE A 110 6.69 14.54 -18.26
C PHE A 110 6.22 13.10 -18.08
N LYS A 111 5.82 12.49 -19.19
CA LYS A 111 5.54 11.04 -19.29
C LYS A 111 6.76 10.32 -19.89
N PRO A 112 7.04 9.07 -19.51
CA PRO A 112 8.18 8.31 -20.05
C PRO A 112 8.22 8.24 -21.57
N LYS A 113 7.04 8.03 -22.19
CA LYS A 113 6.89 7.99 -23.65
C LYS A 113 7.26 9.32 -24.32
N SER A 114 7.04 10.45 -23.66
CA SER A 114 7.41 11.77 -24.19
C SER A 114 8.93 11.94 -24.17
N LEU A 115 9.59 11.53 -23.09
CA LEU A 115 11.05 11.60 -22.97
C LEU A 115 11.75 10.78 -24.06
N MET A 116 11.30 9.53 -24.28
CA MET A 116 11.88 8.65 -25.30
C MET A 116 11.72 9.19 -26.73
N LYS A 117 10.65 9.93 -27.02
CA LYS A 117 10.43 10.56 -28.33
C LYS A 117 11.33 11.77 -28.58
N ASN A 118 11.91 12.36 -27.53
CA ASN A 118 12.75 13.55 -27.61
C ASN A 118 14.26 13.22 -27.66
N ILE A 119 14.62 11.94 -27.76
CA ILE A 119 16.02 11.53 -27.92
C ILE A 119 16.53 12.03 -29.28
N PRO A 120 17.60 12.83 -29.33
CA PRO A 120 18.14 13.34 -30.58
C PRO A 120 18.76 12.22 -31.42
N SER A 121 18.44 12.22 -32.71
CA SER A 121 19.14 11.38 -33.71
C SER A 121 20.42 12.08 -34.21
N PRO A 122 21.37 11.37 -34.85
CA PRO A 122 22.61 11.97 -35.35
C PRO A 122 22.41 13.16 -36.30
N LYS A 123 21.27 13.22 -37.02
CA LYS A 123 20.91 14.32 -37.92
C LYS A 123 20.26 15.52 -37.19
N GLN A 124 19.99 15.40 -35.91
CA GLN A 124 19.35 16.40 -35.05
C GLN A 124 20.34 16.95 -34.01
N SER A 125 21.55 17.29 -34.45
CA SER A 125 22.62 17.83 -33.59
C SER A 125 22.23 19.15 -32.89
N TRP A 126 21.26 19.88 -33.45
CA TRP A 126 20.70 21.09 -32.85
C TRP A 126 19.82 20.82 -31.62
N LYS A 127 19.39 19.57 -31.39
CA LYS A 127 18.60 19.21 -30.21
C LYS A 127 19.50 18.87 -29.04
N GLN A 128 19.22 19.49 -27.91
CA GLN A 128 19.88 19.18 -26.66
C GLN A 128 19.52 17.77 -26.16
N PRO A 129 20.46 17.01 -25.57
CA PRO A 129 20.15 15.74 -24.92
C PRO A 129 19.08 15.91 -23.83
N VAL A 130 18.15 14.95 -23.75
CA VAL A 130 16.97 14.99 -22.87
C VAL A 130 17.32 15.28 -21.41
N LYS A 131 18.46 14.76 -20.93
CA LYS A 131 18.99 15.02 -19.58
C LYS A 131 19.18 16.50 -19.27
N TYR A 132 19.85 17.23 -20.16
CA TYR A 132 20.11 18.66 -19.95
C TYR A 132 18.83 19.45 -20.15
N TRP A 133 18.02 19.09 -21.14
CA TRP A 133 16.74 19.74 -21.39
C TRP A 133 15.78 19.72 -20.19
N ILE A 134 15.72 18.60 -19.45
CA ILE A 134 14.92 18.52 -18.21
C ILE A 134 15.45 19.47 -17.13
N ARG A 135 16.77 19.67 -17.05
CA ARG A 135 17.40 20.51 -16.02
C ARG A 135 17.11 21.98 -16.28
N ASP A 136 17.31 22.42 -17.51
CA ASP A 136 17.03 23.80 -17.93
C ASP A 136 15.56 24.14 -17.70
N LEU A 137 14.63 23.27 -18.14
CA LEU A 137 13.20 23.48 -17.90
C LEU A 137 12.81 23.48 -16.41
N TYR A 138 13.56 22.77 -15.58
CA TYR A 138 13.33 22.76 -14.14
C TYR A 138 13.80 24.07 -13.52
N GLU A 139 15.00 24.51 -13.88
CA GLU A 139 15.56 25.79 -13.43
C GLU A 139 14.69 26.96 -13.88
N ASP A 140 14.21 26.96 -15.14
CA ASP A 140 13.29 27.97 -15.67
C ASP A 140 11.94 28.00 -14.92
N ARG A 141 11.38 26.83 -14.58
CA ARG A 141 10.08 26.74 -13.90
C ARG A 141 10.16 27.15 -12.43
N PHE A 142 11.25 26.78 -11.76
CA PHE A 142 11.39 26.97 -10.31
C PHE A 142 12.27 28.18 -9.96
N HIS A 143 12.78 28.91 -10.96
CA HIS A 143 13.65 30.08 -10.83
C HIS A 143 14.80 29.84 -9.84
N LEU A 144 15.51 28.72 -10.02
CA LEU A 144 16.64 28.30 -9.18
C LEU A 144 17.97 28.86 -9.68
#